data_AF-Q4CMN9-F1
#
_entry.id   AF-Q4CMN9-F1
#
_cell.length_a   1.000
_cell.length_b   1.000
_cell.length_c   1.000
_cell.angle_alpha   90.00
_cell.angle_beta   90.00
_cell.angle_gamma   90.00
#
_symmetry.space_group_name_H-M   'P 1'
#
loop_
_entity.id
_entity.type
_entity.pdbx_description
1 polymer ?
#
loop_
_entity_poly.entity_id
_entity_poly.type
_entity_poly.pdbx_seq_one_letter_code
_entity_poly.pdbx_strand_id
1 'polypeptide(L)'
;ELGQRSRLRAADRQCVTDGATLYPDMFCTDSSDATLRCTSDRQSLGTCAIYQDDNIPPEFQYFATKQGSRRGAMMEYCPFIAPMNGTGCMDGDEAIMPGSVVGPSSRCLTGENLRMGSTVVGDVCVQLRCGEGTLSVRYRGSEEWHPCAPGQTLTPPAPFTAGSIRCPLFSDVCLTMLKHSDASSTEAESHPKHLAMIRNNDGSALAVTSAPPLLLLFIVIGTVIVAP
;
A
#
# COMPACT_ATOMS: atom_id res chain seq x y z
N GLU A 1 28.99 24.89 16.94
CA GLU A 1 27.54 24.78 17.20
C GLU A 1 26.71 24.80 15.90
N LEU A 2 26.81 23.78 15.04
CA LEU A 2 26.12 23.76 13.74
C LEU A 2 25.23 22.51 13.52
N GLY A 3 24.81 21.85 14.62
CA GLY A 3 24.11 20.56 14.58
C GLY A 3 22.69 20.53 15.16
N GLN A 4 22.15 21.67 15.63
CA GLN A 4 20.94 21.66 16.47
C GLN A 4 19.72 22.38 15.86
N ARG A 5 19.81 22.89 14.62
CA ARG A 5 18.71 23.62 13.96
C ARG A 5 17.85 22.79 13.00
N SER A 6 18.22 21.54 12.70
CA SER A 6 17.42 20.67 11.81
C SER A 6 16.41 19.76 12.54
N ARG A 7 16.33 19.81 13.88
CA ARG A 7 15.41 18.99 14.70
C ARG A 7 14.15 19.72 15.20
N LEU A 8 13.86 20.92 14.70
CA LEU A 8 12.65 21.65 15.08
C LEU A 8 11.43 21.13 14.29
N ARG A 9 10.80 20.09 14.84
CA ARG A 9 9.37 19.73 14.77
C ARG A 9 8.79 19.35 13.40
N ALA A 10 9.09 18.14 12.97
CA ALA A 10 8.08 17.35 12.24
C ALA A 10 6.85 17.03 13.13
N ALA A 11 6.98 17.18 14.46
CA ALA A 11 5.97 16.85 15.46
C ALA A 11 4.88 17.92 15.72
N ASP A 12 4.94 19.11 15.09
CA ASP A 12 3.95 20.20 15.33
C ASP A 12 2.89 20.32 14.23
N ARG A 13 2.79 19.36 13.30
CA ARG A 13 1.75 19.37 12.26
C ARG A 13 0.93 18.10 12.31
N GLN A 14 -0.20 18.18 13.01
CA GLN A 14 -1.25 17.17 12.93
C GLN A 14 -1.69 16.98 11.47
N CYS A 15 -2.06 15.75 11.11
CA CYS A 15 -2.60 15.44 9.78
C CYS A 15 -3.94 16.12 9.51
N VAL A 16 -4.74 16.30 10.57
CA VAL A 16 -6.02 16.98 10.58
C VAL A 16 -6.07 17.84 11.86
N THR A 17 -6.59 19.04 11.77
CA THR A 17 -6.81 19.96 12.90
C THR A 17 -8.25 20.45 12.82
N ASP A 18 -9.02 20.24 13.89
CA ASP A 18 -10.45 20.60 13.99
C ASP A 18 -11.28 20.13 12.79
N GLY A 19 -11.02 18.91 12.31
CA GLY A 19 -11.72 18.33 11.15
C GLY A 19 -11.34 18.92 9.80
N ALA A 20 -10.25 19.69 9.69
CA ALA A 20 -9.71 20.20 8.45
C ALA A 20 -8.26 19.74 8.23
N THR A 21 -7.86 19.49 6.98
CA THR A 21 -6.47 19.10 6.64
C THR A 21 -5.85 20.07 5.63
N LEU A 22 -4.55 20.30 5.76
CA LEU A 22 -3.74 20.99 4.75
C LEU A 22 -3.26 20.05 3.65
N TYR A 23 -3.52 18.74 3.76
CA TYR A 23 -3.05 17.71 2.83
C TYR A 23 -4.21 16.84 2.32
N PRO A 24 -5.18 17.42 1.57
CA PRO A 24 -6.39 16.73 1.13
C PRO A 24 -6.16 15.56 0.17
N ASP A 25 -4.96 15.47 -0.42
CA ASP A 25 -4.50 14.35 -1.24
C ASP A 25 -4.05 13.14 -0.40
N MET A 26 -3.77 13.34 0.89
CA MET A 26 -3.27 12.32 1.80
C MET A 26 -4.28 11.97 2.89
N PHE A 27 -4.94 12.98 3.45
CA PHE A 27 -5.92 12.82 4.53
C PHE A 27 -7.30 13.27 4.08
N CYS A 28 -8.32 12.66 4.66
CA CYS A 28 -9.71 12.95 4.37
C CYS A 28 -10.45 13.28 5.66
N THR A 29 -11.48 14.12 5.59
CA THR A 29 -12.17 14.62 6.80
C THR A 29 -13.68 14.39 6.76
N ASP A 30 -14.17 13.73 5.72
CA ASP A 30 -15.59 13.44 5.52
C ASP A 30 -15.78 11.96 5.16
N SER A 31 -16.41 11.21 6.06
CA SER A 31 -16.80 9.82 5.85
C SER A 31 -18.24 9.64 5.38
N SER A 32 -19.01 10.73 5.27
CA SER A 32 -20.37 10.70 4.74
C SER A 32 -20.41 10.69 3.21
N ASP A 33 -19.35 11.16 2.56
CA ASP A 33 -19.15 11.04 1.12
C ASP A 33 -18.75 9.60 0.75
N ALA A 34 -19.70 8.88 0.16
CA ALA A 34 -19.52 7.52 -0.33
C ALA A 34 -18.90 7.46 -1.74
N THR A 35 -18.56 8.61 -2.35
CA THR A 35 -17.90 8.67 -3.65
C THR A 35 -16.54 7.96 -3.57
N LEU A 36 -16.29 7.04 -4.50
CA LEU A 36 -15.04 6.31 -4.55
C LEU A 36 -13.90 7.26 -4.90
N ARG A 37 -12.84 7.25 -4.08
CA ARG A 37 -11.63 8.05 -4.25
C ARG A 37 -10.40 7.15 -4.31
N CYS A 38 -9.33 7.62 -4.93
CA CYS A 38 -8.07 6.90 -4.95
C CYS A 38 -7.48 6.78 -3.54
N THR A 39 -7.00 5.58 -3.21
CA THR A 39 -6.03 5.41 -2.13
C THR A 39 -4.75 6.19 -2.45
N SER A 40 -3.99 6.61 -1.43
CA SER A 40 -2.79 7.43 -1.63
C SER A 40 -1.70 6.75 -2.48
N ASP A 41 -1.66 5.42 -2.50
CA ASP A 41 -0.77 4.63 -3.35
C ASP A 41 -1.28 4.42 -4.80
N ARG A 42 -2.48 4.94 -5.11
CA ARG A 42 -3.16 4.84 -6.41
C ARG A 42 -3.45 3.40 -6.85
N GLN A 43 -3.48 2.43 -5.94
CA GLN A 43 -3.68 1.01 -6.29
C GLN A 43 -5.13 0.55 -6.22
N SER A 44 -5.99 1.28 -5.51
CA SER A 44 -7.39 0.92 -5.30
C SER A 44 -8.28 2.15 -5.25
N LEU A 45 -9.58 1.92 -5.42
CA LEU A 45 -10.60 2.85 -4.99
C LEU A 45 -10.96 2.61 -3.53
N GLY A 46 -11.54 3.62 -2.88
CA GLY A 46 -11.80 3.57 -1.46
C GLY A 46 -12.68 4.69 -0.96
N THR A 47 -12.91 4.72 0.34
CA THR A 47 -13.68 5.76 1.04
C THR A 47 -12.93 6.23 2.28
N CYS A 48 -13.33 7.38 2.81
CA CYS A 48 -12.67 7.95 3.97
C CYS A 48 -12.91 7.13 5.24
N ALA A 49 -11.84 6.60 5.83
CA ALA A 49 -11.89 5.75 7.01
C ALA A 49 -11.89 6.56 8.30
N ILE A 50 -13.07 7.01 8.71
CA ILE A 50 -13.31 7.67 10.01
C ILE A 50 -14.26 6.81 10.82
N TYR A 51 -13.86 6.44 12.03
CA TYR A 51 -14.64 5.66 12.97
C TYR A 51 -14.66 6.34 14.33
N GLN A 52 -15.76 6.18 15.07
CA GLN A 52 -15.79 6.51 16.49
C GLN A 52 -14.96 5.48 17.27
N ASP A 53 -14.01 5.96 18.07
CA ASP A 53 -13.21 5.11 18.98
C ASP A 53 -12.92 5.89 20.27
N ASP A 54 -13.56 5.48 21.37
CA ASP A 54 -13.44 6.18 22.64
C ASP A 54 -12.05 6.05 23.29
N ASN A 55 -11.19 5.19 22.75
CA ASN A 55 -9.82 4.93 23.22
C ASN A 55 -8.75 5.75 22.49
N ILE A 56 -9.12 6.69 21.62
CA ILE A 56 -8.16 7.58 20.95
C ILE A 56 -7.46 8.46 22.00
N PRO A 57 -6.12 8.37 22.13
CA PRO A 57 -5.33 9.22 23.02
C PRO A 57 -5.52 10.71 22.69
N PRO A 58 -5.52 11.63 23.67
CA PRO A 58 -5.72 13.06 23.44
C PRO A 58 -4.81 13.67 22.37
N GLU A 59 -3.57 13.21 22.26
CA GLU A 59 -2.59 13.64 21.26
C GLU A 59 -2.95 13.31 19.81
N PHE A 60 -3.88 12.36 19.59
CA PHE A 60 -4.35 11.91 18.28
C PHE A 60 -5.82 12.24 18.01
N GLN A 61 -6.43 13.11 18.81
CA GLN A 61 -7.79 13.57 18.57
C GLN A 61 -7.77 14.75 17.57
N TYR A 62 -8.12 14.45 16.32
CA TYR A 62 -8.10 15.43 15.23
C TYR A 62 -9.44 16.10 14.92
N PHE A 63 -10.50 15.61 15.55
CA PHE A 63 -11.88 16.09 15.40
C PHE A 63 -12.43 16.55 16.75
N ALA A 64 -13.54 17.28 16.74
CA ALA A 64 -14.24 17.69 17.96
C ALA A 64 -14.77 16.49 18.77
N THR A 65 -14.95 15.34 18.12
CA THR A 65 -15.34 14.06 18.69
C THR A 65 -14.17 13.08 18.63
N LYS A 66 -14.22 12.00 19.42
CA LYS A 66 -13.21 10.93 19.39
C LYS A 66 -13.35 10.06 18.14
N GLN A 67 -12.99 10.63 17.00
CA GLN A 67 -13.04 10.01 15.70
C GLN A 67 -11.66 9.99 15.04
N GLY A 68 -11.41 8.97 14.24
CA GLY A 68 -10.17 8.81 13.49
C GLY A 68 -10.11 7.50 12.73
N SER A 69 -8.98 7.22 12.09
CA SER A 69 -8.72 5.90 11.52
C SER A 69 -8.56 4.86 12.63
N ARG A 70 -8.63 3.57 12.28
CA ARG A 70 -8.33 2.49 13.25
C ARG A 70 -6.86 2.53 13.67
N ARG A 71 -6.57 2.20 14.93
CA ARG A 71 -5.20 2.04 15.45
C ARG A 71 -4.34 1.11 14.58
N GLY A 72 -4.93 0.01 14.11
CA GLY A 72 -4.25 -1.00 13.29
C GLY A 72 -3.79 -0.51 11.91
N ALA A 73 -4.27 0.66 11.45
CA ALA A 73 -3.80 1.27 10.21
C ALA A 73 -2.39 1.89 10.35
N MET A 74 -1.87 2.03 11.58
CA MET A 74 -0.55 2.63 11.86
C MET A 74 -0.40 4.07 11.33
N MET A 75 -1.51 4.78 11.14
CA MET A 75 -1.55 6.17 10.69
C MET A 75 -1.70 7.17 11.85
N GLU A 76 -1.37 6.79 13.09
CA GLU A 76 -1.59 7.65 14.28
C GLU A 76 -3.03 8.18 14.37
N TYR A 77 -4.03 7.37 14.01
CA TYR A 77 -5.44 7.72 13.91
C TYR A 77 -5.80 8.75 12.81
N CYS A 78 -4.84 9.17 11.98
CA CYS A 78 -5.07 10.08 10.87
C CYS A 78 -5.99 9.43 9.84
N PRO A 79 -7.13 10.06 9.51
CA PRO A 79 -8.06 9.53 8.52
C PRO A 79 -7.48 9.61 7.10
N PHE A 80 -7.69 8.56 6.34
CA PHE A 80 -7.20 8.41 4.96
C PHE A 80 -8.24 7.66 4.13
N ILE A 81 -8.06 7.67 2.81
CA ILE A 81 -8.89 6.86 1.91
C ILE A 81 -8.46 5.41 2.04
N ALA A 82 -9.26 4.59 2.73
CA ALA A 82 -8.99 3.16 2.86
C ALA A 82 -9.59 2.40 1.68
N PRO A 83 -8.88 1.40 1.14
CA PRO A 83 -9.38 0.60 0.02
C PRO A 83 -10.66 -0.14 0.43
N MET A 84 -11.63 -0.19 -0.48
CA MET A 84 -12.81 -1.04 -0.30
C MET A 84 -12.54 -2.45 -0.83
N ASN A 85 -13.14 -3.46 -0.21
CA ASN A 85 -12.99 -4.85 -0.67
C ASN A 85 -13.44 -4.99 -2.13
N GLY A 86 -12.61 -5.64 -2.95
CA GLY A 86 -12.88 -5.85 -4.37
C GLY A 86 -12.66 -4.63 -5.27
N THR A 87 -12.16 -3.51 -4.74
CA THR A 87 -11.96 -2.27 -5.51
C THR A 87 -10.50 -2.01 -5.91
N GLY A 88 -9.69 -3.07 -5.95
CA GLY A 88 -8.31 -3.00 -6.44
C GLY A 88 -8.29 -2.74 -7.95
N CYS A 89 -7.44 -1.83 -8.40
CA CYS A 89 -7.34 -1.54 -9.84
C CYS A 89 -6.71 -2.70 -10.62
N MET A 90 -5.91 -3.55 -9.96
CA MET A 90 -5.20 -4.65 -10.64
C MET A 90 -6.04 -5.90 -10.84
N ASP A 91 -6.89 -6.22 -9.87
CA ASP A 91 -7.57 -7.51 -9.73
C ASP A 91 -8.97 -7.41 -9.10
N GLY A 92 -9.50 -6.19 -8.96
CA GLY A 92 -10.84 -5.95 -8.42
C GLY A 92 -11.97 -6.30 -9.37
N ASP A 93 -13.20 -6.08 -8.90
CA ASP A 93 -14.42 -6.29 -9.66
C ASP A 93 -14.89 -4.98 -10.30
N GLU A 94 -14.84 -4.90 -11.64
CA GLU A 94 -15.34 -3.74 -12.40
C GLU A 94 -16.82 -3.44 -12.14
N ALA A 95 -17.63 -4.45 -11.76
CA ALA A 95 -19.06 -4.27 -11.53
C ALA A 95 -19.37 -3.33 -10.35
N ILE A 96 -18.45 -3.22 -9.38
CA ILE A 96 -18.57 -2.34 -8.21
C ILE A 96 -17.75 -1.05 -8.34
N MET A 97 -17.07 -0.86 -9.48
CA MET A 97 -16.25 0.33 -9.78
C MET A 97 -16.68 0.95 -11.11
N PRO A 98 -17.80 1.70 -11.14
CA PRO A 98 -18.36 2.23 -12.37
C PRO A 98 -17.31 3.04 -13.16
N GLY A 99 -17.10 2.71 -14.43
CA GLY A 99 -16.18 3.46 -15.30
C GLY A 99 -14.75 2.91 -15.32
N SER A 100 -14.38 2.08 -14.35
CA SER A 100 -13.04 1.53 -14.23
C SER A 100 -12.71 0.50 -15.30
N VAL A 101 -11.40 0.38 -15.57
CA VAL A 101 -10.77 -0.70 -16.33
C VAL A 101 -9.78 -1.39 -15.40
N VAL A 102 -10.03 -2.65 -15.09
CA VAL A 102 -9.18 -3.45 -14.20
C VAL A 102 -8.12 -4.20 -15.02
N GLY A 103 -6.92 -4.29 -14.47
CA GLY A 103 -5.86 -5.12 -15.04
C GLY A 103 -4.49 -4.85 -14.43
N PRO A 104 -3.48 -5.68 -14.73
CA PRO A 104 -2.18 -5.62 -14.05
C PRO A 104 -1.46 -4.27 -14.12
N SER A 105 -1.69 -3.49 -15.19
CA SER A 105 -1.12 -2.15 -15.36
C SER A 105 -2.07 -1.02 -14.95
N SER A 106 -3.20 -1.33 -14.31
CA SER A 106 -4.17 -0.32 -13.92
C SER A 106 -3.81 0.35 -12.60
N ARG A 107 -4.09 1.66 -12.53
CA ARG A 107 -4.00 2.49 -11.31
C ARG A 107 -5.17 3.44 -11.26
N CYS A 108 -5.46 3.91 -10.06
CA CYS A 108 -6.49 4.89 -9.80
C CYS A 108 -6.04 6.29 -10.18
N LEU A 109 -6.81 7.00 -11.00
CA LEU A 109 -6.64 8.42 -11.30
C LEU A 109 -7.81 9.24 -10.77
N THR A 110 -7.53 10.51 -10.47
CA THR A 110 -8.53 11.41 -9.93
C THR A 110 -9.55 11.80 -11.00
N GLY A 111 -10.83 11.62 -10.70
CA GLY A 111 -11.94 12.07 -11.55
C GLY A 111 -12.46 13.44 -11.10
N GLU A 112 -12.76 14.30 -12.07
CA GLU A 112 -13.33 15.63 -11.82
C GLU A 112 -14.77 15.64 -12.35
N ASN A 113 -15.75 15.56 -11.44
CA ASN A 113 -17.19 15.50 -11.78
C ASN A 113 -17.52 14.39 -12.79
N LEU A 114 -16.78 13.27 -12.74
CA LEU A 114 -16.89 12.16 -13.67
C LEU A 114 -18.21 11.41 -13.48
N ARG A 115 -18.97 11.24 -14.56
CA ARG A 115 -20.32 10.66 -14.54
C ARG A 115 -20.58 9.71 -15.70
N MET A 116 -21.41 8.71 -15.47
CA MET A 116 -22.02 7.86 -16.50
C MET A 116 -23.54 7.89 -16.31
N GLY A 117 -24.24 8.72 -17.09
CA GLY A 117 -25.66 9.01 -16.87
C GLY A 117 -25.88 9.71 -15.52
N SER A 118 -26.75 9.14 -14.68
CA SER A 118 -27.01 9.64 -13.32
C SER A 118 -25.97 9.18 -12.29
N THR A 119 -25.13 8.20 -12.61
CA THR A 119 -24.14 7.64 -11.69
C THR A 119 -22.93 8.56 -11.57
N VAL A 120 -22.63 8.98 -10.35
CA VAL A 120 -21.36 9.64 -9.99
C VAL A 120 -20.29 8.55 -9.91
N VAL A 121 -19.21 8.71 -10.69
CA VAL A 121 -18.10 7.74 -10.72
C VAL A 121 -17.13 8.01 -9.58
N GLY A 122 -16.79 9.29 -9.36
CA GLY A 122 -15.68 9.67 -8.50
C GLY A 122 -14.35 9.49 -9.24
N ASP A 123 -13.37 8.94 -8.54
CA ASP A 123 -12.10 8.51 -9.11
C ASP A 123 -12.26 7.18 -9.86
N VAL A 124 -11.29 6.84 -10.71
CA VAL A 124 -11.45 5.72 -11.65
C VAL A 124 -10.14 4.98 -11.88
N CYS A 125 -10.21 3.64 -11.99
CA CYS A 125 -9.07 2.83 -12.41
C CYS A 125 -8.93 2.88 -13.93
N VAL A 126 -7.72 3.15 -14.42
CA VAL A 126 -7.39 3.15 -15.86
C VAL A 126 -6.10 2.38 -16.07
N GLN A 127 -5.94 1.78 -17.25
CA GLN A 127 -4.69 1.13 -17.60
C GLN A 127 -3.62 2.16 -17.90
N LEU A 128 -2.42 1.92 -17.40
CA LEU A 128 -1.26 2.77 -17.65
C LEU A 128 -0.27 2.11 -18.60
N ARG A 129 0.44 2.96 -19.32
CA ARG A 129 1.66 2.64 -20.06
C ARG A 129 2.71 3.67 -19.67
N CYS A 130 3.69 3.22 -18.91
CA CYS A 130 4.82 4.03 -18.49
C CYS A 130 5.97 3.88 -19.49
N GLY A 131 6.38 4.98 -20.11
CA GLY A 131 7.61 5.06 -20.91
C GLY A 131 8.73 5.75 -20.13
N GLU A 132 9.77 6.19 -20.84
CA GLU A 132 10.84 7.00 -20.25
C GLU A 132 10.31 8.40 -19.87
N GLY A 133 9.84 8.53 -18.62
CA GLY A 133 9.27 9.78 -18.08
C GLY A 133 7.93 10.20 -18.68
N THR A 134 7.36 9.37 -19.56
CA THR A 134 6.07 9.63 -20.23
C THR A 134 5.00 8.68 -19.70
N LEU A 135 3.77 9.19 -19.61
CA LEU A 135 2.60 8.42 -19.20
C LEU A 135 1.56 8.45 -20.31
N SER A 136 1.09 7.28 -20.72
CA SER A 136 -0.12 7.13 -21.51
C SER A 136 -1.16 6.31 -20.75
N VAL A 137 -2.43 6.63 -20.97
CA VAL A 137 -3.56 5.98 -20.28
C VAL A 137 -4.54 5.40 -21.28
N ARG A 138 -5.21 4.33 -20.86
CA ARG A 138 -6.38 3.78 -21.56
C ARG A 138 -7.51 3.60 -20.56
N TYR A 139 -8.62 4.29 -20.80
CA TYR A 139 -9.82 4.30 -19.96
C TYR A 139 -11.00 3.67 -20.68
N ARG A 140 -12.07 3.36 -19.92
CA ARG A 140 -13.28 2.73 -20.46
C ARG A 140 -13.87 3.57 -21.59
N GLY A 141 -14.28 2.91 -22.68
CA GLY A 141 -14.79 3.57 -23.89
C GLY A 141 -13.73 3.97 -24.91
N SER A 142 -12.44 3.79 -24.61
CA SER A 142 -11.35 4.00 -25.57
C SER A 142 -10.47 2.76 -25.71
N GLU A 143 -10.25 2.33 -26.95
CA GLU A 143 -9.25 1.30 -27.26
C GLU A 143 -7.83 1.88 -27.42
N GLU A 144 -7.75 3.19 -27.68
CA GLU A 144 -6.49 3.91 -27.92
C GLU A 144 -5.81 4.33 -26.61
N TRP A 145 -4.49 4.53 -26.70
CA TRP A 145 -3.66 5.08 -25.63
C TRP A 145 -3.55 6.59 -25.78
N HIS A 146 -3.92 7.31 -24.72
CA HIS A 146 -3.92 8.78 -24.69
C HIS A 146 -2.72 9.30 -23.89
N PRO A 147 -1.93 10.24 -24.42
CA PRO A 147 -0.90 10.93 -23.64
C PRO A 147 -1.49 11.65 -22.42
N CYS A 148 -0.83 11.52 -21.27
CA CYS A 148 -1.33 12.01 -19.99
C CYS A 148 -0.24 12.81 -19.27
N ALA A 149 -0.03 14.06 -19.70
CA ALA A 149 0.94 14.95 -19.08
C ALA A 149 0.45 15.40 -17.68
N PRO A 150 1.35 15.60 -16.69
CA PRO A 150 0.93 15.96 -15.34
C PRO A 150 0.04 17.20 -15.28
N GLY A 151 -1.10 17.10 -14.58
CA GLY A 151 -2.07 18.18 -14.45
C GLY A 151 -3.02 18.38 -15.64
N GLN A 152 -2.77 17.71 -16.77
CA GLN A 152 -3.71 17.67 -17.89
C GLN A 152 -5.01 16.97 -17.48
N THR A 153 -6.13 17.41 -18.05
CA THR A 153 -7.44 16.77 -17.91
C THR A 153 -7.84 16.10 -19.21
N LEU A 154 -8.25 14.83 -19.15
CA LEU A 154 -8.74 14.04 -20.28
C LEU A 154 -10.25 13.90 -20.19
N THR A 155 -10.99 14.18 -21.26
CA THR A 155 -12.44 13.98 -21.32
C THR A 155 -12.72 12.64 -22.00
N PRO A 156 -13.07 11.58 -21.25
CA PRO A 156 -13.32 10.28 -21.85
C PRO A 156 -14.64 10.28 -22.64
N PRO A 157 -14.77 9.44 -23.69
CA PRO A 157 -15.97 9.31 -24.49
C PRO A 157 -17.04 8.49 -23.74
N ALA A 158 -18.14 8.16 -24.42
CA ALA A 158 -19.12 7.20 -23.92
C ALA A 158 -18.43 5.91 -23.43
N PRO A 159 -18.83 5.33 -22.28
CA PRO A 159 -20.09 5.56 -21.57
C PRO A 159 -20.08 6.77 -20.60
N PHE A 160 -18.98 7.51 -20.50
CA PHE A 160 -18.96 8.75 -19.72
C PHE A 160 -19.81 9.82 -20.38
N THR A 161 -20.60 10.53 -19.57
CA THR A 161 -21.52 11.57 -20.01
C THR A 161 -21.08 12.96 -19.58
N ALA A 162 -20.19 13.07 -18.59
CA ALA A 162 -19.64 14.33 -18.11
C ALA A 162 -18.35 14.11 -17.31
N GLY A 163 -17.61 15.20 -17.10
CA GLY A 163 -16.42 15.25 -16.27
C GLY A 163 -15.13 14.96 -17.02
N SER A 164 -14.05 14.85 -16.26
CA SER A 164 -12.71 14.56 -16.80
C SER A 164 -11.89 13.68 -15.86
N ILE A 165 -10.79 13.14 -16.36
CA ILE A 165 -9.79 12.40 -15.60
C ILE A 165 -8.53 13.27 -15.54
N ARG A 166 -8.05 13.56 -14.33
CA ARG A 166 -6.82 14.33 -14.10
C ARG A 166 -5.59 13.44 -14.14
N CYS A 167 -4.63 13.81 -14.97
CA CYS A 167 -3.35 13.14 -15.11
C CYS A 167 -2.44 13.39 -13.89
N PRO A 168 -1.93 12.31 -13.25
CA PRO A 168 -1.05 12.42 -12.08
C PRO A 168 0.38 12.77 -12.49
N LEU A 169 1.27 12.93 -11.50
CA LEU A 169 2.70 12.91 -11.77
C LEU A 169 3.13 11.49 -12.16
N PHE A 170 4.11 11.39 -13.05
CA PHE A 170 4.69 10.10 -13.44
C PHE A 170 5.18 9.30 -12.23
N SER A 171 5.81 9.97 -11.26
CA SER A 171 6.33 9.37 -10.03
C SER A 171 5.27 8.68 -9.18
N ASP A 172 4.03 9.16 -9.22
CA ASP A 172 2.96 8.71 -8.33
C ASP A 172 2.39 7.37 -8.76
N VAL A 173 2.53 7.02 -10.05
CA VAL A 173 1.89 5.84 -10.63
C VAL A 173 2.84 4.87 -11.33
N CYS A 174 3.98 5.34 -11.84
CA CYS A 174 4.89 4.50 -12.62
C CYS A 174 6.01 3.87 -11.78
N LEU A 175 6.50 4.54 -10.74
CA LEU A 175 7.64 4.01 -9.95
C LEU A 175 7.28 2.71 -9.20
N THR A 176 6.01 2.50 -8.87
CA THR A 176 5.53 1.27 -8.25
C THR A 176 5.31 0.12 -9.25
N MET A 177 5.20 0.43 -10.54
CA MET A 177 5.02 -0.55 -11.63
C MET A 177 6.32 -1.15 -12.13
N LEU A 178 7.44 -0.44 -12.00
CA LEU A 178 8.72 -0.82 -12.61
C LEU A 178 9.44 -1.99 -11.90
N LYS A 179 8.77 -2.68 -10.96
CA LYS A 179 9.31 -3.89 -10.33
C LYS A 179 8.89 -5.11 -11.13
N HIS A 180 9.72 -5.51 -12.10
CA HIS A 180 10.08 -6.89 -12.49
C HIS A 180 10.81 -7.00 -13.85
N SER A 181 11.06 -5.89 -14.55
CA SER A 181 11.65 -5.92 -15.91
C SER A 181 13.18 -6.10 -15.95
N ASP A 182 13.92 -5.69 -14.93
CA ASP A 182 15.40 -5.61 -14.98
C ASP A 182 16.13 -6.76 -14.25
N ALA A 183 15.42 -7.84 -13.91
CA ALA A 183 16.01 -9.01 -13.24
C ALA A 183 16.04 -10.30 -14.09
N SER A 184 15.77 -10.21 -15.41
CA SER A 184 15.64 -11.39 -16.28
C SER A 184 16.59 -11.42 -17.51
N SER A 185 17.52 -10.48 -17.66
CA SER A 185 18.59 -10.59 -18.65
C SER A 185 19.85 -11.16 -17.99
N THR A 186 20.04 -12.46 -18.23
CA THR A 186 21.30 -13.21 -18.22
C THR A 186 22.58 -12.37 -18.19
N GLU A 187 23.30 -12.38 -17.08
CA GLU A 187 24.77 -12.33 -17.07
C GLU A 187 25.30 -13.41 -16.14
N ALA A 188 25.66 -14.53 -16.76
CA ALA A 188 26.54 -15.51 -16.17
C ALA A 188 27.98 -15.00 -16.36
N GLU A 189 28.51 -14.24 -15.39
CA GLU A 189 29.95 -13.98 -15.35
C GLU A 189 30.47 -13.95 -13.90
N SER A 190 31.29 -14.97 -13.63
CA SER A 190 32.31 -15.17 -12.57
C SER A 190 32.30 -14.31 -11.28
N HIS A 191 32.16 -15.03 -10.16
CA HIS A 191 32.65 -14.67 -8.81
C HIS A 191 34.11 -14.19 -8.79
N PRO A 192 34.48 -13.29 -7.85
CA PRO A 192 35.14 -13.80 -6.65
C PRO A 192 34.70 -13.15 -5.33
N LYS A 193 34.38 -14.04 -4.38
CA LYS A 193 34.54 -13.99 -2.91
C LYS A 193 34.95 -12.63 -2.30
N HIS A 194 34.02 -11.98 -1.60
CA HIS A 194 34.39 -11.17 -0.42
C HIS A 194 33.32 -11.25 0.68
N LEU A 195 33.70 -11.98 1.73
CA LEU A 195 33.23 -11.96 3.13
C LEU A 195 31.72 -11.86 3.41
N ALA A 196 31.15 -13.02 3.72
CA ALA A 196 29.98 -13.16 4.58
C ALA A 196 30.29 -12.63 6.00
N MET A 197 29.61 -11.57 6.43
CA MET A 197 29.41 -11.32 7.86
C MET A 197 28.30 -12.25 8.36
N ILE A 198 28.71 -13.41 8.88
CA ILE A 198 27.86 -14.23 9.74
C ILE A 198 27.75 -13.50 11.08
N ARG A 199 26.55 -12.99 11.38
CA ARG A 199 26.21 -12.50 12.71
C ARG A 199 25.96 -13.70 13.62
N ASN A 200 27.03 -14.20 14.24
CA ASN A 200 26.95 -15.09 15.39
C ASN A 200 26.48 -14.25 16.59
N ASN A 201 25.38 -14.67 17.21
CA ASN A 201 24.92 -14.14 18.49
C ASN A 201 25.13 -15.23 19.54
N ASP A 202 26.35 -15.35 20.04
CA ASP A 202 26.68 -16.14 21.23
C ASP A 202 27.39 -15.23 22.25
N GLY A 203 26.80 -15.18 23.44
CA GLY A 203 27.25 -14.41 24.61
C GLY A 203 26.02 -13.85 25.36
N SER A 204 25.64 -14.27 26.56
CA SER A 204 26.30 -15.10 27.55
C SER A 204 25.26 -15.66 28.54
N ALA A 205 25.53 -16.89 28.99
CA ALA A 205 25.31 -17.46 30.32
C ALA A 205 23.94 -17.30 31.01
N LEU A 206 23.13 -18.37 30.97
CA LEU A 206 22.36 -18.83 32.13
C LEU A 206 22.57 -20.34 32.28
N ALA A 207 23.02 -20.74 33.47
CA ALA A 207 23.38 -22.11 33.82
C ALA A 207 22.17 -23.04 33.77
N VAL A 208 22.27 -24.13 33.02
CA VAL A 208 21.35 -25.27 33.10
C VAL A 208 22.16 -26.49 33.52
N THR A 209 21.88 -26.96 34.73
CA THR A 209 22.52 -28.12 35.33
C THR A 209 22.00 -29.39 34.65
N SER A 210 22.77 -29.99 33.75
CA SER A 210 22.53 -31.34 33.25
C SER A 210 23.33 -32.34 34.09
N ALA A 211 22.63 -33.20 34.82
CA ALA A 211 23.23 -34.27 35.61
C ALA A 211 23.95 -35.31 34.71
N PRO A 212 25.14 -35.82 35.09
CA PRO A 212 25.82 -36.87 34.36
C PRO A 212 25.22 -38.25 34.69
N PRO A 213 25.04 -39.15 33.70
CA PRO A 213 24.65 -40.53 33.98
C PRO A 213 25.83 -41.31 34.54
N LEU A 214 25.70 -41.79 35.78
CA LEU A 214 26.64 -42.72 36.42
C LEU A 214 26.49 -44.14 35.86
N LEU A 215 27.58 -44.62 35.26
CA LEU A 215 28.26 -45.89 35.48
C LEU A 215 27.46 -47.22 35.49
N LEU A 216 27.65 -47.96 34.38
CA LEU A 216 27.94 -49.40 34.27
C LEU A 216 27.72 -50.30 35.50
N LEU A 217 26.88 -51.33 35.33
CA LEU A 217 27.14 -52.67 35.86
C LEU A 217 26.54 -53.74 34.93
N PHE A 218 27.45 -54.59 34.45
CA PHE A 218 27.25 -55.72 33.54
C PHE A 218 26.39 -56.82 34.14
N ILE A 219 25.46 -57.39 33.36
CA ILE A 219 25.13 -58.82 33.46
C ILE A 219 24.91 -59.36 32.05
N VAL A 220 25.86 -60.18 31.58
CA VAL A 220 25.77 -61.00 30.38
C VAL A 220 25.21 -62.36 30.80
N ILE A 221 24.05 -62.76 30.27
CA ILE A 221 23.65 -64.17 30.25
C ILE A 221 23.06 -64.46 28.87
N GLY A 222 23.88 -65.05 28.01
CA GLY A 222 23.43 -65.63 26.75
C GLY A 222 23.08 -67.10 26.93
N THR A 223 22.07 -67.55 26.18
CA THR A 223 21.91 -68.86 25.51
C THR A 223 20.47 -68.91 25.00
N VAL A 224 20.20 -68.78 23.70
CA VAL A 224 20.33 -69.76 22.59
C VAL A 224 19.01 -70.48 22.31
N ILE A 225 18.39 -70.02 21.22
CA ILE A 225 17.81 -70.74 20.06
C ILE A 225 16.72 -71.83 20.30
N VAL A 226 15.59 -71.67 19.60
CA VAL A 226 15.06 -72.53 18.50
C VAL A 226 13.54 -72.45 18.49
N ALA A 227 12.99 -71.93 17.39
CA ALA A 227 11.60 -72.12 17.00
C ALA A 227 11.45 -73.44 16.22
N PRO A 228 10.29 -74.09 16.23
CA PRO A 228 9.90 -75.01 15.16
C PRO A 228 9.55 -74.26 13.87
#